data_AF-A0A9D1QXM9-F1
#
_entry.id   AF-A0A9D1QXM9-F1
#
_cell.length_a   1.000
_cell.length_b   1.000
_cell.length_c   1.000
_cell.angle_alpha   90.00
_cell.angle_beta   90.00
_cell.angle_gamma   90.00
#
_symmetry.space_group_name_H-M   'P 1'
#
loop_
_entity.id
_entity.type
_entity.pdbx_description
1 polymer ?
#
loop_
_entity_poly.entity_id
_entity_poly.type
_entity_poly.pdbx_seq_one_letter_code
_entity_poly.pdbx_strand_id
1 'polypeptide(L)'
;MTKTPSATKNRQDEVPVDDLLKRLVLTGADIVRIGTDAELLVGGKNYNTALISRVEGVRIPQFRAISSVAFHIVLDECKVCAALIRSRVDEAYGRIDWTSEEVTRDHDFLPKFVRSVAADIRKTAEADPTLPRIRLRTFINNVVDGFASSQEGIDQLRKRSVMVQAAILCCPLPARVDEAVRSAYRRAGRPRR
;
A
#
# COMPACT_ATOMS: atom_id res chain seq x y z
N MET A 1 0.37 62.09 11.11
CA MET A 1 -0.19 61.13 10.14
C MET A 1 0.93 60.23 9.63
N THR A 2 1.18 59.12 10.31
CA THR A 2 2.20 58.13 9.93
C THR A 2 1.50 56.92 9.33
N LYS A 3 1.71 56.68 8.03
CA LYS A 3 1.12 55.57 7.28
C LYS A 3 1.84 54.26 7.65
N THR A 4 1.10 53.33 8.25
CA THR A 4 1.53 51.94 8.42
C THR A 4 1.55 51.23 7.06
N PRO A 5 2.59 50.48 6.68
CA PRO A 5 2.56 49.66 5.47
C PRO A 5 1.66 48.45 5.71
N SER A 6 0.62 48.33 4.87
CA SER A 6 -0.18 47.11 4.74
C SER A 6 0.71 45.98 4.23
N ALA A 7 0.92 44.94 5.04
CA ALA A 7 1.54 43.71 4.60
C ALA A 7 0.54 42.94 3.73
N THR A 8 0.64 43.12 2.42
CA THR A 8 -0.06 42.29 1.43
C THR A 8 0.54 40.90 1.49
N LYS A 9 -0.10 40.00 2.26
CA LYS A 9 0.24 38.58 2.32
C LYS A 9 -0.08 37.98 0.94
N ASN A 10 0.95 37.57 0.19
CA ASN A 10 0.81 36.88 -1.09
C ASN A 10 -0.13 35.66 -0.94
N ARG A 11 -1.37 35.78 -1.43
CA ARG A 11 -2.36 34.69 -1.61
C ARG A 11 -2.15 33.98 -2.94
N GLN A 12 -0.89 33.68 -3.27
CA GLN A 12 -0.52 32.94 -4.48
C GLN A 12 0.23 31.70 -4.01
N ASP A 13 -0.17 30.53 -4.52
CA ASP A 13 0.36 29.17 -4.23
C ASP A 13 -0.37 28.30 -3.18
N GLU A 14 -1.66 28.52 -2.97
CA GLU A 14 -2.48 27.57 -2.20
C GLU A 14 -3.11 26.51 -3.12
N VAL A 15 -2.51 25.31 -3.19
CA VAL A 15 -3.03 24.16 -3.96
C VAL A 15 -4.49 23.87 -3.56
N PRO A 16 -5.46 23.79 -4.48
CA PRO A 16 -6.85 23.46 -4.13
C PRO A 16 -6.99 22.13 -3.38
N VAL A 17 -7.93 22.05 -2.43
CA VAL A 17 -8.17 20.80 -1.67
C VAL A 17 -8.53 19.64 -2.60
N ASP A 18 -9.31 19.91 -3.65
CA ASP A 18 -9.68 18.91 -4.67
C ASP A 18 -8.46 18.29 -5.38
N ASP A 19 -7.38 19.06 -5.53
CA ASP A 19 -6.14 18.55 -6.10
C ASP A 19 -5.35 17.74 -5.08
N LEU A 20 -5.45 18.07 -3.79
CA LEU A 20 -4.86 17.27 -2.70
C LEU A 20 -5.53 15.89 -2.60
N LEU A 21 -6.85 15.81 -2.76
CA LEU A 21 -7.61 14.55 -2.73
C LEU A 21 -7.17 13.56 -3.82
N LYS A 22 -6.62 14.06 -4.94
CA LYS A 22 -6.12 13.23 -6.05
C LYS A 22 -4.66 12.82 -5.90
N ARG A 23 -3.94 13.32 -4.89
CA ARG A 23 -2.51 13.03 -4.72
C ARG A 23 -2.27 11.59 -4.28
N LEU A 24 -1.20 11.00 -4.81
CA LEU A 24 -0.74 9.65 -4.45
C LEU A 24 -0.01 9.61 -3.11
N VAL A 25 0.64 10.71 -2.74
CA VAL A 25 1.40 10.84 -1.50
C VAL A 25 1.11 12.18 -0.86
N LEU A 26 0.81 12.16 0.43
CA LEU A 26 0.41 13.32 1.22
C LEU A 26 1.40 13.55 2.37
N THR A 27 1.63 14.82 2.68
CA THR A 27 2.33 15.23 3.91
C THR A 27 1.34 15.40 5.07
N GLY A 28 1.85 15.46 6.30
CA GLY A 28 1.03 15.82 7.46
C GLY A 28 0.30 17.16 7.29
N ALA A 29 0.94 18.14 6.63
CA ALA A 29 0.32 19.43 6.34
C ALA A 29 -0.81 19.32 5.31
N ASP A 30 -0.66 18.49 4.26
CA ASP A 30 -1.72 18.24 3.29
C ASP A 30 -2.93 17.59 3.98
N ILE A 31 -2.70 16.60 4.85
CA ILE A 31 -3.74 15.89 5.61
C ILE A 31 -4.52 16.85 6.50
N VAL A 32 -3.82 17.69 7.28
CA VAL A 32 -4.44 18.72 8.13
C VAL A 32 -5.28 19.69 7.31
N ARG A 33 -4.83 20.03 6.11
CA ARG A 33 -5.52 20.99 5.22
C ARG A 33 -6.77 20.41 4.56
N ILE A 34 -6.74 19.12 4.21
CA ILE A 34 -7.94 18.42 3.71
C ILE A 34 -9.00 18.33 4.81
N GLY A 35 -8.60 18.11 6.06
CA GLY A 35 -9.53 17.94 7.17
C GLY A 35 -10.01 16.50 7.31
N THR A 36 -11.24 16.31 7.80
CA THR A 36 -11.79 14.97 8.16
C THR A 36 -11.79 13.97 7.01
N ASP A 37 -12.00 14.44 5.79
CA ASP A 37 -12.04 13.59 4.59
C ASP A 37 -10.68 12.92 4.32
N ALA A 38 -9.60 13.44 4.88
CA ALA A 38 -8.28 12.84 4.77
C ALA A 38 -8.22 11.47 5.45
N GLU A 39 -9.05 11.20 6.46
CA GLU A 39 -9.06 9.89 7.13
C GLU A 39 -9.41 8.75 6.17
N LEU A 40 -10.38 8.97 5.28
CA LEU A 40 -10.73 7.99 4.22
C LEU A 40 -9.60 7.81 3.21
N LEU A 41 -8.78 8.85 3.03
CA LEU A 41 -7.70 8.87 2.05
C LEU A 41 -6.42 8.22 2.57
N VAL A 42 -6.08 8.37 3.86
CA VAL A 42 -4.80 7.88 4.41
C VAL A 42 -4.94 6.88 5.56
N GLY A 43 -6.16 6.64 6.04
CA GLY A 43 -6.48 5.84 7.21
C GLY A 43 -6.24 6.57 8.54
N GLY A 44 -6.93 6.12 9.59
CA GLY A 44 -6.93 6.76 10.92
C GLY A 44 -5.55 6.93 11.55
N LYS A 45 -4.60 6.00 11.33
CA LYS A 45 -3.24 6.11 11.89
C LYS A 45 -2.48 7.33 11.35
N ASN A 46 -2.46 7.49 10.03
CA ASN A 46 -1.79 8.61 9.37
C ASN A 46 -2.51 9.93 9.65
N TYR A 47 -3.85 9.91 9.65
CA TYR A 47 -4.67 11.05 10.00
C TYR A 47 -4.40 11.55 11.42
N ASN A 48 -4.47 10.66 12.42
CA ASN A 48 -4.20 11.00 13.81
C ASN A 48 -2.77 11.50 14.01
N THR A 49 -1.79 10.88 13.35
CA THR A 49 -0.39 11.33 13.42
C THR A 49 -0.22 12.76 12.87
N ALA A 50 -0.94 13.12 11.79
CA ALA A 50 -0.97 14.49 11.28
C ALA A 50 -1.58 15.47 12.29
N LEU A 51 -2.67 15.09 12.97
CA LEU A 51 -3.30 15.94 13.98
C LEU A 51 -2.43 16.13 15.22
N ILE A 52 -1.84 15.06 15.75
CA ILE A 52 -0.96 15.12 16.93
C ILE A 52 0.25 16.01 16.64
N SER A 53 0.71 16.09 15.38
CA SER A 53 1.84 16.97 15.00
C SER A 53 1.56 18.47 15.18
N ARG A 54 0.30 18.87 15.41
CA ARG A 54 -0.11 20.25 15.73
C ARG A 54 -0.12 20.57 17.21
N VAL A 55 -0.02 19.56 18.08
CA VAL A 55 -0.08 19.76 19.54
C VAL A 55 1.21 20.44 19.98
N GLU A 56 1.06 21.58 20.67
CA GLU A 56 2.20 22.34 21.18
C GLU A 56 3.03 21.47 22.14
N GLY A 57 4.35 21.55 22.00
CA GLY A 57 5.28 20.73 22.80
C GLY A 57 5.48 19.29 22.30
N VAL A 58 4.67 18.78 21.37
CA VAL A 58 4.83 17.44 20.81
C VAL A 58 5.73 17.46 19.57
N ARG A 59 6.82 16.70 19.59
CA ARG A 59 7.71 16.53 18.44
C ARG A 59 7.45 15.18 17.78
N ILE A 60 6.99 15.19 16.54
CA ILE A 60 6.79 14.00 15.72
C ILE A 60 7.75 14.06 14.53
N PRO A 61 8.37 12.93 14.14
CA PRO A 61 9.11 12.84 12.88
C PRO A 61 8.24 13.23 11.68
N GLN A 62 8.86 13.81 10.66
CA GLN A 62 8.16 14.02 9.39
C GLN A 62 7.80 12.67 8.78
N PHE A 63 6.60 12.57 8.23
CA PHE A 63 6.14 11.38 7.53
C PHE A 63 5.50 11.73 6.18
N ARG A 64 5.24 10.68 5.40
CA ARG A 64 4.48 10.72 4.16
C ARG A 64 3.45 9.61 4.22
N ALA A 65 2.21 9.93 3.89
CA ALA A 65 1.14 8.95 3.78
C ALA A 65 0.89 8.63 2.32
N ILE A 66 0.88 7.35 1.98
CA ILE A 66 0.42 6.87 0.68
C ILE A 66 -1.11 6.87 0.73
N SER A 67 -1.75 7.49 -0.26
CA SER A 67 -3.21 7.60 -0.29
C SER A 67 -3.88 6.33 -0.81
N SER A 68 -5.18 6.18 -0.51
CA SER A 68 -6.03 5.14 -1.08
C SER A 68 -6.09 5.21 -2.60
N VAL A 69 -5.93 6.41 -3.21
CA VAL A 69 -5.82 6.56 -4.67
C VAL A 69 -4.66 5.73 -5.22
N ALA A 70 -3.47 5.79 -4.60
CA ALA A 70 -2.33 4.98 -5.01
C ALA A 70 -2.62 3.47 -4.87
N PHE A 71 -3.33 3.09 -3.81
CA PHE A 71 -3.74 1.70 -3.59
C PHE A 71 -4.71 1.21 -4.68
N HIS A 72 -5.74 2.00 -5.03
CA HIS A 72 -6.67 1.65 -6.10
C HIS A 72 -5.96 1.51 -7.45
N ILE A 73 -5.01 2.39 -7.76
CA ILE A 73 -4.19 2.31 -8.98
C ILE A 73 -3.44 0.98 -9.06
N VAL A 74 -2.79 0.55 -7.98
CA VAL A 74 -2.10 -0.75 -7.93
C VAL A 74 -3.08 -1.89 -8.20
N LEU A 75 -4.26 -1.86 -7.58
CA LEU A 75 -5.26 -2.91 -7.78
C LEU A 75 -5.84 -2.97 -9.21
N ASP A 76 -5.99 -1.82 -9.86
CA ASP A 76 -6.65 -1.70 -11.17
C ASP A 76 -5.70 -1.83 -12.36
N GLU A 77 -4.45 -1.40 -12.22
CA GLU A 77 -3.45 -1.46 -13.28
C GLU A 77 -2.60 -2.73 -13.25
N CYS A 78 -2.29 -3.26 -12.06
CA CYS A 78 -1.51 -4.49 -11.97
C CYS A 78 -2.31 -5.67 -12.50
N LYS A 79 -1.62 -6.56 -13.21
CA LYS A 79 -2.20 -7.79 -13.74
C LYS A 79 -1.40 -8.99 -13.32
N VAL A 80 -2.11 -10.07 -13.01
CA VAL A 80 -1.54 -11.32 -12.50
C VAL A 80 -2.06 -12.53 -13.27
N CYS A 81 -1.27 -13.59 -13.35
CA CYS A 81 -1.73 -14.88 -13.83
C CYS A 81 -2.33 -15.70 -12.68
N ALA A 82 -3.65 -15.79 -12.65
CA ALA A 82 -4.37 -16.44 -11.56
C ALA A 82 -4.07 -17.94 -11.43
N ALA A 83 -3.94 -18.64 -12.57
CA ALA A 83 -3.62 -20.07 -12.58
C ALA A 83 -2.22 -20.34 -12.03
N LEU A 84 -1.23 -19.53 -12.43
CA LEU A 84 0.15 -19.63 -11.94
C LEU A 84 0.22 -19.39 -10.43
N ILE A 85 -0.41 -18.33 -9.93
CA ILE A 85 -0.41 -18.03 -8.49
C ILE A 85 -1.00 -19.18 -7.70
N ARG A 86 -2.18 -19.69 -8.10
CA ARG A 86 -2.83 -20.82 -7.42
C ARG A 86 -1.92 -22.04 -7.40
N SER A 87 -1.41 -22.44 -8.55
CA SER A 87 -0.53 -23.60 -8.67
C SER A 87 0.73 -23.49 -7.80
N ARG A 88 1.43 -22.33 -7.83
CA ARG A 88 2.65 -22.14 -7.04
C ARG A 88 2.40 -22.04 -5.55
N VAL A 89 1.33 -21.37 -5.15
CA VAL A 89 0.95 -21.30 -3.73
C VAL A 89 0.52 -22.67 -3.24
N ASP A 90 -0.27 -23.43 -4.01
CA ASP A 90 -0.69 -24.79 -3.65
C ASP A 90 0.51 -25.72 -3.46
N GLU A 91 1.43 -25.71 -4.43
CA GLU A 91 2.67 -26.49 -4.39
C GLU A 91 3.55 -26.11 -3.18
N ALA A 92 3.79 -24.82 -2.97
CA ALA A 92 4.64 -24.36 -1.87
C ALA A 92 3.99 -24.59 -0.51
N TYR A 93 2.69 -24.34 -0.38
CA TYR A 93 1.95 -24.47 0.88
C TYR A 93 1.85 -25.93 1.32
N GLY A 94 1.67 -26.87 0.37
CA GLY A 94 1.57 -28.30 0.65
C GLY A 94 2.88 -28.95 1.12
N ARG A 95 4.02 -28.28 0.93
CA ARG A 95 5.34 -28.76 1.41
C ARG A 95 5.63 -28.42 2.86
N ILE A 96 4.82 -27.55 3.47
CA ILE A 96 5.06 -27.03 4.82
C ILE A 96 4.15 -27.77 5.81
N ASP A 97 4.75 -28.28 6.88
CA ASP A 97 4.00 -28.67 8.08
C ASP A 97 3.70 -27.43 8.92
N TRP A 98 2.49 -26.92 8.74
CA TRP A 98 1.98 -25.72 9.39
C TRP A 98 1.70 -25.87 10.89
N THR A 99 1.79 -27.10 11.41
CA THR A 99 1.63 -27.43 12.82
C THR A 99 2.97 -27.65 13.53
N SER A 100 4.07 -27.68 12.79
CA SER A 100 5.41 -27.89 13.34
C SER A 100 5.83 -26.77 14.28
N GLU A 101 6.63 -27.14 15.28
CA GLU A 101 7.17 -26.19 16.27
C GLU A 101 8.10 -25.14 15.62
N GLU A 102 8.83 -25.55 14.57
CA GLU A 102 9.72 -24.69 13.79
C GLU A 102 8.95 -23.54 13.12
N VAL A 103 7.83 -23.86 12.46
CA VAL A 103 6.98 -22.87 11.78
C VAL A 103 6.23 -21.99 12.77
N THR A 104 5.78 -22.56 13.89
CA THR A 104 4.96 -21.83 14.87
C THR A 104 5.79 -20.91 15.77
N ARG A 105 7.08 -21.21 16.01
CA ARG A 105 7.98 -20.36 16.81
C ARG A 105 8.68 -19.26 15.99
N ASP A 106 8.89 -19.44 14.69
CA ASP A 106 9.47 -18.40 13.84
C ASP A 106 8.42 -17.37 13.38
N HIS A 107 8.39 -16.22 14.06
CA HIS A 107 7.52 -15.10 13.71
C HIS A 107 7.76 -14.52 12.31
N ASP A 108 8.95 -14.73 11.72
CA ASP A 108 9.30 -14.24 10.38
C ASP A 108 9.08 -15.29 9.29
N PHE A 109 8.73 -16.52 9.64
CA PHE A 109 8.58 -17.61 8.68
C PHE A 109 7.58 -17.25 7.58
N LEU A 110 6.36 -16.86 7.97
CA LEU A 110 5.30 -16.56 7.02
C LEU A 110 5.67 -15.39 6.08
N PRO A 111 6.17 -14.24 6.56
CA PRO A 111 6.66 -13.18 5.68
C PRO A 111 7.77 -13.62 4.72
N LYS A 112 8.73 -14.43 5.16
CA LYS A 112 9.82 -14.96 4.30
C LYS A 112 9.26 -15.91 3.24
N PHE A 113 8.39 -16.83 3.66
CA PHE A 113 7.72 -17.78 2.79
C PHE A 113 6.94 -17.10 1.68
N VAL A 114 6.06 -16.15 2.03
CA VAL A 114 5.25 -15.40 1.06
C VAL A 114 6.13 -14.64 0.06
N ARG A 115 7.21 -13.99 0.51
CA ARG A 115 8.14 -13.26 -0.38
C ARG A 115 8.86 -14.20 -1.34
N SER A 116 9.28 -15.38 -0.86
CA SER A 116 9.92 -16.40 -1.68
C SER A 116 8.99 -16.89 -2.79
N VAL A 117 7.75 -17.25 -2.44
CA VAL A 117 6.73 -17.69 -3.39
C VAL A 117 6.39 -16.58 -4.39
N ALA A 118 6.25 -15.34 -3.94
CA ALA A 118 6.00 -14.21 -4.82
C ALA A 118 7.13 -13.97 -5.83
N ALA A 119 8.39 -14.12 -5.41
CA ALA A 119 9.55 -13.98 -6.27
C ALA A 119 9.60 -15.07 -7.36
N ASP A 120 9.29 -16.33 -7.00
CA ASP A 120 9.20 -17.43 -7.96
C ASP A 120 8.07 -17.23 -8.99
N ILE A 121 6.88 -16.83 -8.52
CA ILE A 121 5.74 -16.50 -9.38
C ILE A 121 6.13 -15.40 -10.35
N ARG A 122 6.77 -14.32 -9.85
CA ARG A 122 7.20 -13.19 -10.69
C ARG A 122 8.18 -13.64 -11.76
N LYS A 123 9.22 -14.39 -11.38
CA LYS A 123 10.23 -14.91 -12.32
C LYS A 123 9.58 -15.78 -13.41
N THR A 124 8.65 -16.65 -13.03
CA THR A 124 7.94 -17.52 -13.98
C THR A 124 7.03 -16.71 -14.91
N ALA A 125 6.31 -15.71 -14.38
CA ALA A 125 5.42 -14.85 -15.15
C ALA A 125 6.15 -13.88 -16.11
N GLU A 126 7.39 -13.51 -15.78
CA GLU A 126 8.28 -12.72 -16.64
C GLU A 126 8.88 -13.58 -17.77
N ALA A 127 9.16 -14.86 -17.50
CA ALA A 127 9.67 -15.80 -18.48
C ALA A 127 8.64 -16.20 -19.55
N ASP A 128 7.35 -16.20 -19.21
CA ASP A 128 6.26 -16.48 -20.15
C ASP A 128 5.25 -15.31 -20.23
N PRO A 129 5.44 -14.38 -21.18
CA PRO A 129 4.52 -13.27 -21.39
C PRO A 129 3.14 -13.68 -21.92
N THR A 130 2.97 -14.91 -22.41
CA THR A 130 1.74 -15.39 -23.06
C THR A 130 0.68 -15.85 -22.06
N LEU A 131 1.08 -16.04 -20.81
CA LEU A 131 0.17 -16.45 -19.74
C LEU A 131 -1.04 -15.51 -19.62
N PRO A 132 -2.26 -16.04 -19.41
CA PRO A 132 -3.45 -15.23 -19.28
C PRO A 132 -3.36 -14.37 -18.01
N ARG A 133 -3.58 -13.07 -18.16
CA ARG A 133 -3.50 -12.10 -17.06
C ARG A 133 -4.85 -11.43 -16.79
N ILE A 134 -5.25 -11.40 -15.53
CA ILE A 134 -6.42 -10.67 -15.04
C ILE A 134 -5.98 -9.52 -14.15
N ARG A 135 -6.84 -8.52 -13.92
CA ARG A 135 -6.54 -7.43 -12.97
C ARG A 135 -6.34 -7.99 -11.56
N LEU A 136 -5.41 -7.38 -10.82
CA LEU A 136 -5.12 -7.76 -9.43
C LEU A 136 -6.39 -7.65 -8.56
N ARG A 137 -7.19 -6.58 -8.73
CA ARG A 137 -8.50 -6.44 -8.07
C ARG A 137 -9.41 -7.65 -8.31
N THR A 138 -9.54 -8.07 -9.57
CA THR A 138 -10.39 -9.21 -9.93
C THR A 138 -9.91 -10.49 -9.25
N PHE A 139 -8.59 -10.72 -9.24
CA PHE A 139 -8.01 -11.87 -8.55
C PHE A 139 -8.32 -11.85 -7.05
N ILE A 140 -8.07 -10.72 -6.38
CA ILE A 140 -8.27 -10.57 -4.94
C ILE A 140 -9.75 -10.74 -4.59
N ASN A 141 -10.66 -10.10 -5.31
CA ASN A 141 -12.09 -10.26 -5.08
C ASN A 141 -12.51 -11.73 -5.20
N ASN A 142 -12.08 -12.43 -6.25
CA ASN A 142 -12.40 -13.85 -6.41
C ASN A 142 -11.88 -14.72 -5.26
N VAL A 143 -10.72 -14.37 -4.67
CA VAL A 143 -10.17 -15.08 -3.52
C VAL A 143 -10.91 -14.70 -2.23
N VAL A 144 -11.28 -13.43 -2.06
CA VAL A 144 -11.99 -12.87 -0.89
C VAL A 144 -13.46 -13.30 -0.84
N ASP A 145 -14.18 -13.31 -1.97
CA ASP A 145 -15.59 -13.68 -2.02
C ASP A 145 -15.82 -15.09 -1.47
N GLY A 146 -14.90 -16.02 -1.75
CA GLY A 146 -15.00 -17.36 -1.17
C GLY A 146 -14.75 -17.42 0.34
N PHE A 147 -14.21 -16.38 1.00
CA PHE A 147 -14.19 -16.30 2.47
C PHE A 147 -15.57 -15.98 3.02
N ALA A 148 -16.30 -15.07 2.36
CA ALA A 148 -17.60 -14.61 2.85
C ALA A 148 -18.68 -15.69 2.73
N SER A 149 -18.49 -16.67 1.83
CA SER A 149 -19.49 -17.67 1.49
C SER A 149 -19.22 -19.08 2.03
N SER A 150 -18.12 -19.35 2.75
CA SER A 150 -17.79 -20.70 3.23
C SER A 150 -17.28 -20.74 4.66
N GLN A 151 -17.71 -21.76 5.43
CA GLN A 151 -17.15 -22.07 6.75
C GLN A 151 -15.77 -22.71 6.57
N GLU A 152 -14.75 -21.88 6.44
CA GLU A 152 -13.38 -22.34 6.23
C GLU A 152 -12.63 -22.61 7.53
N GLY A 153 -11.82 -23.66 7.53
CA GLY A 153 -10.83 -23.90 8.59
C GLY A 153 -9.69 -22.87 8.54
N ILE A 154 -9.00 -22.69 9.67
CA ILE A 154 -7.91 -21.71 9.82
C ILE A 154 -6.79 -21.85 8.78
N ASP A 155 -6.50 -23.07 8.33
CA ASP A 155 -5.47 -23.33 7.33
C ASP A 155 -5.88 -22.85 5.93
N GLN A 156 -7.16 -22.95 5.58
CA GLN A 156 -7.66 -22.42 4.30
C GLN A 156 -7.61 -20.89 4.30
N LEU A 157 -7.98 -20.26 5.42
CA LEU A 157 -7.85 -18.81 5.60
C LEU A 157 -6.39 -18.35 5.46
N ARG A 158 -5.46 -19.08 6.08
CA ARG A 158 -4.01 -18.82 5.97
C ARG A 158 -3.53 -18.95 4.54
N LYS A 159 -3.90 -20.03 3.86
CA LYS A 159 -3.51 -20.29 2.46
C LYS A 159 -4.04 -19.22 1.50
N ARG A 160 -5.29 -18.78 1.66
CA ARG A 160 -5.86 -17.69 0.87
C ARG A 160 -5.17 -16.35 1.16
N SER A 161 -4.82 -16.08 2.42
CA SER A 161 -4.03 -14.91 2.79
C SER A 161 -2.66 -14.91 2.11
N VAL A 162 -1.94 -16.05 2.12
CA VAL A 162 -0.70 -16.25 1.36
C VAL A 162 -0.92 -15.96 -0.12
N MET A 163 -2.01 -16.45 -0.70
CA MET A 163 -2.34 -16.28 -2.10
C MET A 163 -2.52 -14.81 -2.49
N VAL A 164 -3.27 -14.04 -1.70
CA VAL A 164 -3.48 -12.59 -1.92
C VAL A 164 -2.16 -11.84 -1.76
N GLN A 165 -1.39 -12.11 -0.70
CA GLN A 165 -0.13 -11.43 -0.46
C GLN A 165 0.91 -11.73 -1.57
N ALA A 166 1.01 -12.98 -2.01
CA ALA A 166 1.88 -13.37 -3.10
C ALA A 166 1.50 -12.67 -4.41
N ALA A 167 0.19 -12.55 -4.70
CA ALA A 167 -0.31 -11.82 -5.87
C ALA A 167 0.06 -10.33 -5.86
N ILE A 168 -0.01 -9.68 -4.68
CA ILE A 168 0.38 -8.28 -4.52
C ILE A 168 1.89 -8.13 -4.71
N LEU A 169 2.69 -9.00 -4.08
CA LEU A 169 4.15 -8.89 -4.06
C LEU A 169 4.81 -9.30 -5.39
N CYS A 170 4.18 -10.15 -6.19
CA CYS A 170 4.73 -10.54 -7.49
C CYS A 170 4.52 -9.47 -8.58
N CYS A 171 3.70 -8.44 -8.32
CA CYS A 171 3.42 -7.37 -9.27
C CYS A 171 4.48 -6.26 -9.19
N PRO A 172 5.00 -5.77 -10.33
CA PRO A 172 5.69 -4.49 -10.33
C PRO A 172 4.72 -3.36 -10.00
N LEU A 173 5.19 -2.33 -9.29
CA LEU A 173 4.40 -1.13 -9.05
C LEU A 173 4.14 -0.39 -10.36
N PRO A 174 2.94 0.18 -10.57
CA PRO A 174 2.68 1.07 -11.69
C PRO A 174 3.65 2.26 -11.67
N ALA A 175 4.20 2.63 -12.83
CA ALA A 175 5.28 3.62 -12.94
C ALA A 175 4.97 4.93 -12.22
N ARG A 176 3.72 5.43 -12.35
CA ARG A 176 3.28 6.66 -11.67
C ARG A 176 3.28 6.55 -10.14
N VAL A 177 2.96 5.38 -9.60
CA VAL A 177 2.98 5.13 -8.15
C VAL A 177 4.41 4.99 -7.66
N ASP A 178 5.24 4.21 -8.36
CA ASP A 178 6.66 4.03 -8.03
C ASP A 178 7.41 5.38 -8.04
N GLU A 179 7.21 6.19 -9.08
CA GLU A 179 7.83 7.51 -9.18
C GLU A 179 7.36 8.46 -8.08
N ALA A 180 6.06 8.48 -7.77
CA ALA A 180 5.52 9.32 -6.70
C ALA A 180 6.12 8.96 -5.33
N VAL A 181 6.20 7.66 -5.03
CA VAL A 181 6.78 7.15 -3.78
C VAL A 181 8.28 7.46 -3.72
N ARG A 182 9.06 7.14 -4.76
CA ARG A 182 10.51 7.46 -4.81
C ARG A 182 10.77 8.96 -4.67
N SER A 183 9.95 9.78 -5.31
CA SER A 183 10.07 11.24 -5.22
C SER A 183 9.76 11.74 -3.81
N ALA A 184 8.77 11.16 -3.13
CA ALA A 184 8.46 11.47 -1.74
C ALA A 184 9.61 11.10 -0.79
N TYR A 185 10.23 9.92 -0.96
CA TYR A 185 11.42 9.51 -0.20
C TYR A 185 12.60 10.47 -0.41
N ARG A 186 12.92 10.80 -1.67
CA ARG A 186 14.00 11.75 -2.00
C ARG A 186 13.77 13.13 -1.38
N ARG A 187 12.53 13.60 -1.31
CA ARG A 187 12.17 14.88 -0.67
C ARG A 187 12.23 14.82 0.85
N ALA A 188 11.88 13.69 1.46
CA ALA A 188 11.96 13.51 2.92
C ALA A 188 13.41 13.48 3.43
N GLY A 189 14.36 12.96 2.63
CA GLY A 189 15.79 12.92 2.96
C GLY A 189 16.55 14.23 2.76
N ARG A 190 15.92 15.30 2.26
CA ARG A 190 16.58 16.61 2.12
C ARG A 190 16.42 17.44 3.40
N PRO A 191 17.51 17.90 4.05
CA PRO A 191 17.39 18.89 5.10
C PRO A 191 16.78 20.17 4.50
N ARG A 192 15.87 20.82 5.25
CA ARG A 192 15.37 22.13 4.86
C ARG A 192 16.56 23.11 4.89
N ARG A 193 16.79 23.80 3.76
CA ARG A 193 17.53 25.06 3.77
C ARG A 193 16.69 26.12 4.46
#